data_AF-A0A1D1V1U1-F1
#
_entry.id   AF-A0A1D1V1U1-F1
#
_cell.length_a   1.000
_cell.length_b   1.000
_cell.length_c   1.000
_cell.angle_alpha   90.00
_cell.angle_beta   90.00
_cell.angle_gamma   90.00
#
_symmetry.space_group_name_H-M   'P 1'
#
loop_
_entity.id
_entity.type
_entity.pdbx_description
1 polymer ?
#
loop_
_entity_poly.entity_id
_entity_poly.type
_entity_poly.pdbx_seq_one_letter_code
_entity_poly.pdbx_strand_id
1 'polypeptide(L)'
;MAKDGHSDVVTAPEVDSLIEQAKAAFLKKFGRPAEYCGIAPGRVNLIGEHTDYNDGYVLPVALPNVTVVVGSPKLTPGPSRVATLSDQVGDPKEEVIEARPKPPTAKSAGWANYVKGVVANFNGQLGVIQPFEALITTSVPIGGGLSSSASLEVATYMFLAAMTKQMLHINYRNVAKACQTAEHQFAHMPCGIMDQMISCLGKPGTAMLLDCRSLETEFVPLDDPEVVILITNSNVKHKLTGSEYPTRKASCVNAAKLFGLPSLRELDMKRLKERQKDMDEEMFRRVRHVVTEIRRTKEAAEALKAKNYTEVGRLMNESHVSMRDDFEISTPELDQLVAAAQTVPEVYGSRMTGGGFGGCTVTLVKSSGLHKAIDVMRVKQGSLSIFTSGCFKFVRTLRSYIGDICRKSNLLYLPARFWMQRHGTPDVIFSLSEQKFAVNLDMANRFSM
;
A
#
# COMPACT_ATOMS: atom_id res chain seq x y z
N MET A 1 -11.72 36.72 8.93
CA MET A 1 -10.50 35.98 9.31
C MET A 1 -10.83 35.14 10.55
N ALA A 2 -11.40 33.96 10.33
CA ALA A 2 -11.51 32.96 11.39
C ALA A 2 -10.14 32.26 11.46
N LYS A 3 -9.58 32.12 12.67
CA LYS A 3 -8.40 31.28 12.88
C LYS A 3 -8.86 29.83 12.75
N ASP A 4 -8.47 29.15 11.67
CA ASP A 4 -8.77 27.73 11.45
C ASP A 4 -8.09 26.90 12.56
N GLY A 5 -8.87 26.57 13.60
CA GLY A 5 -8.43 25.89 14.82
C GLY A 5 -8.32 24.37 14.66
N HIS A 6 -7.60 23.89 13.66
CA HIS A 6 -7.51 22.47 13.32
C HIS A 6 -6.05 22.00 13.15
N SER A 7 -5.21 22.15 14.19
CA SER A 7 -3.80 21.70 14.18
C SER A 7 -3.60 20.20 13.93
N ASP A 8 -4.65 19.39 14.12
CA ASP A 8 -4.57 17.92 14.09
C ASP A 8 -5.07 17.32 12.76
N VAL A 9 -5.50 18.16 11.80
CA VAL A 9 -5.76 17.73 10.42
C VAL A 9 -4.42 17.64 9.71
N VAL A 10 -3.94 16.42 9.51
CA VAL A 10 -2.65 16.19 8.86
C VAL A 10 -2.89 16.08 7.37
N THR A 11 -2.59 17.15 6.65
CA THR A 11 -2.46 17.07 5.18
C THR A 11 -1.24 16.23 4.84
N ALA A 12 -1.39 15.28 3.92
CA ALA A 12 -0.24 14.54 3.41
C ALA A 12 0.80 15.51 2.85
N PRO A 13 2.08 15.41 3.24
CA PRO A 13 3.11 16.27 2.69
C PRO A 13 3.29 16.02 1.19
N GLU A 14 3.71 17.05 0.46
CA GLU A 14 4.03 16.89 -0.94
C GLU A 14 5.18 15.89 -1.12
N VAL A 15 5.02 14.97 -2.07
CA VAL A 15 6.00 13.91 -2.35
C VAL A 15 7.38 14.52 -2.68
N ASP A 16 7.42 15.63 -3.42
CA ASP A 16 8.64 16.37 -3.78
C ASP A 16 9.39 16.83 -2.53
N SER A 17 8.67 17.36 -1.54
CA SER A 17 9.26 17.80 -0.27
C SER A 17 9.89 16.63 0.50
N LEU A 18 9.25 15.46 0.51
CA LEU A 18 9.81 14.26 1.16
C LEU A 18 11.09 13.78 0.45
N ILE A 19 11.10 13.80 -0.88
CA ILE A 19 12.28 13.42 -1.67
C ILE A 19 13.44 14.37 -1.41
N GLU A 20 13.21 15.68 -1.46
CA GLU A 20 14.28 16.67 -1.22
C GLU A 20 14.81 16.60 0.22
N GLN A 21 13.94 16.38 1.21
CA GLN A 21 14.37 16.13 2.60
C GLN A 21 15.27 14.89 2.68
N ALA A 22 14.87 13.78 2.06
CA ALA A 22 15.65 12.55 2.06
C ALA A 22 16.99 12.72 1.33
N LYS A 23 17.01 13.41 0.19
CA LYS A 23 18.24 13.72 -0.57
C LYS A 23 19.20 14.60 0.23
N ALA A 24 18.70 15.66 0.86
CA ALA A 24 19.52 16.56 1.67
C ALA A 24 20.13 15.83 2.87
N ALA A 25 19.34 15.00 3.55
CA ALA A 25 19.83 14.17 4.64
C ALA A 25 20.83 13.11 4.16
N PHE A 26 20.63 12.52 2.98
CA PHE A 26 21.56 11.57 2.38
C PHE A 26 22.90 12.23 2.07
N LEU A 27 22.88 13.40 1.42
CA LEU A 27 24.07 14.19 1.11
C LEU A 27 24.83 14.56 2.39
N LYS A 28 24.13 15.04 3.42
CA LYS A 28 24.73 15.37 4.72
C LYS A 28 25.38 14.15 5.38
N LYS A 29 24.75 12.98 5.29
CA LYS A 29 25.21 11.76 5.98
C LYS A 29 26.35 11.06 5.25
N PHE A 30 26.30 11.01 3.93
CA PHE A 30 27.20 10.19 3.11
C PHE A 30 28.16 11.01 2.22
N GLY A 31 28.10 12.35 2.28
CA GLY A 31 29.01 13.26 1.58
C GLY A 31 28.86 13.28 0.05
N ARG A 32 27.84 12.62 -0.50
CA ARG A 32 27.57 12.54 -1.95
C ARG A 32 26.07 12.53 -2.24
N PRO A 33 25.62 12.92 -3.43
CA PRO A 33 24.20 12.91 -3.77
C PRO A 33 23.66 11.47 -3.89
N ALA A 34 22.37 11.30 -3.56
CA ALA A 34 21.64 10.09 -3.90
C ALA A 34 21.38 10.05 -5.42
N GLU A 35 21.56 8.89 -6.04
CA GLU A 35 21.41 8.69 -7.49
C GLU A 35 20.07 8.06 -7.88
N TYR A 36 19.54 7.22 -6.99
CA TYR A 36 18.34 6.42 -7.23
C TYR A 36 17.28 6.68 -6.17
N CYS A 37 16.01 6.50 -6.57
CA CYS A 37 14.86 6.69 -5.69
C CYS A 37 13.79 5.63 -5.96
N GLY A 38 13.22 5.10 -4.88
CA GLY A 38 12.01 4.29 -4.88
C GLY A 38 10.93 4.95 -4.01
N ILE A 39 9.70 4.93 -4.50
CA ILE A 39 8.55 5.55 -3.81
C ILE A 39 7.37 4.60 -3.91
N ALA A 40 6.64 4.43 -2.81
CA ALA A 40 5.40 3.67 -2.83
C ALA A 40 4.41 4.22 -1.78
N PRO A 41 3.10 4.21 -2.08
CA PRO A 41 2.07 4.74 -1.21
C PRO A 41 1.69 3.75 -0.09
N GLY A 42 1.18 4.30 1.01
CA GLY A 42 0.30 3.58 1.92
C GLY A 42 -1.10 3.40 1.31
N ARG A 43 -2.02 2.79 2.05
CA ARG A 43 -3.36 2.48 1.53
C ARG A 43 -4.42 2.49 2.61
N VAL A 44 -5.66 2.73 2.20
CA VAL A 44 -6.86 2.45 2.99
C VAL A 44 -7.70 1.40 2.27
N ASN A 45 -8.38 0.52 3.00
CA ASN A 45 -9.31 -0.42 2.38
C ASN A 45 -10.74 0.10 2.54
N LEU A 46 -11.48 0.30 1.44
CA LEU A 46 -12.87 0.76 1.54
C LEU A 46 -13.75 -0.34 2.13
N ILE A 47 -13.58 -1.58 1.69
CA ILE A 47 -14.34 -2.76 2.13
C ILE A 47 -13.64 -4.05 1.67
N GLY A 48 -13.93 -5.19 2.31
CA GLY A 48 -13.31 -6.49 1.98
C GLY A 48 -12.34 -7.00 3.02
N GLU A 49 -12.58 -6.74 4.30
CA GLU A 49 -11.60 -7.02 5.33
C GLU A 49 -11.50 -8.51 5.61
N HIS A 50 -10.27 -9.00 5.80
CA HIS A 50 -10.00 -10.42 6.08
C HIS A 50 -10.52 -11.39 5.02
N THR A 51 -10.79 -10.92 3.81
CA THR A 51 -11.15 -11.76 2.65
C THR A 51 -9.95 -12.09 1.77
N ASP A 52 -8.86 -11.31 1.83
CA ASP A 52 -7.72 -11.42 0.92
C ASP A 52 -6.96 -12.74 1.06
N TYR A 53 -6.69 -13.19 2.27
CA TYR A 53 -6.12 -14.53 2.53
C TYR A 53 -7.15 -15.67 2.48
N ASN A 54 -8.40 -15.36 2.16
CA ASN A 54 -9.49 -16.30 1.91
C ASN A 54 -9.85 -16.39 0.41
N ASP A 55 -8.96 -15.92 -0.46
CA ASP A 55 -9.16 -15.81 -1.91
C ASP A 55 -10.39 -14.99 -2.29
N GLY A 56 -10.78 -14.03 -1.46
CA GLY A 56 -11.94 -13.17 -1.63
C GLY A 56 -11.72 -11.99 -2.56
N TYR A 57 -12.48 -10.92 -2.32
CA TYR A 57 -12.32 -9.63 -2.99
C TYR A 57 -12.06 -8.53 -1.99
N VAL A 58 -11.21 -7.58 -2.39
CA VAL A 58 -10.90 -6.36 -1.64
C VAL A 58 -11.04 -5.13 -2.52
N LEU A 59 -11.37 -3.97 -1.93
CA LEU A 59 -11.53 -2.70 -2.65
C LEU A 59 -10.68 -1.58 -2.03
N PRO A 60 -9.34 -1.67 -2.06
CA PRO A 60 -8.47 -0.64 -1.50
C PRO A 60 -8.27 0.59 -2.40
N VAL A 61 -7.83 1.67 -1.77
CA VAL A 61 -7.42 2.94 -2.38
C VAL A 61 -5.99 3.26 -1.92
N ALA A 62 -5.12 3.61 -2.86
CA ALA A 62 -3.78 4.11 -2.55
C ALA A 62 -3.86 5.54 -2.00
N LEU A 63 -3.10 5.81 -0.95
CA LEU A 63 -3.09 7.12 -0.30
C LEU A 63 -2.00 8.03 -0.88
N PRO A 64 -2.14 9.36 -0.74
CA PRO A 64 -1.07 10.31 -1.07
C PRO A 64 0.12 10.19 -0.12
N ASN A 65 -0.07 9.63 1.08
CA ASN A 65 1.02 9.33 2.00
C ASN A 65 1.90 8.22 1.42
N VAL A 66 3.20 8.50 1.31
CA VAL A 66 4.20 7.61 0.69
C VAL A 66 5.38 7.35 1.62
N THR A 67 6.03 6.22 1.38
CA THR A 67 7.42 5.96 1.80
C THR A 67 8.35 6.25 0.64
N VAL A 68 9.46 6.93 0.92
CA VAL A 68 10.51 7.30 -0.03
C VAL A 68 11.82 6.66 0.43
N VAL A 69 12.50 5.99 -0.49
CA VAL A 69 13.85 5.46 -0.33
C VAL A 69 14.76 6.14 -1.35
N VAL A 70 15.80 6.83 -0.89
CA VAL A 70 16.83 7.42 -1.76
C VAL A 70 18.17 6.81 -1.43
N GLY A 71 19.03 6.63 -2.42
CA GLY A 71 20.35 6.08 -2.16
C GLY A 71 21.23 5.96 -3.40
N SER A 72 22.43 5.44 -3.18
CA SER A 72 23.43 5.18 -4.21
C SER A 72 24.20 3.90 -3.88
N PRO A 73 24.83 3.27 -4.89
CA PRO A 73 25.85 2.26 -4.64
C PRO A 73 26.89 2.78 -3.63
N LYS A 74 27.35 1.88 -2.79
CA LYS A 74 28.35 2.15 -1.77
C LYS A 74 29.72 2.15 -2.44
N LEU A 75 30.55 3.14 -2.09
CA LEU A 75 31.88 3.30 -2.66
C LEU A 75 32.94 2.40 -2.01
N THR A 76 32.67 1.88 -0.82
CA THR A 76 33.59 1.02 -0.07
C THR A 76 33.09 -0.42 -0.01
N PRO A 77 33.99 -1.41 0.13
CA PRO A 77 33.60 -2.80 0.37
C PRO A 77 32.72 -2.99 1.62
N GLY A 78 32.13 -4.18 1.71
CA GLY A 78 31.30 -4.62 2.84
C GLY A 78 29.80 -4.47 2.60
N PRO A 79 28.98 -4.71 3.62
CA PRO A 79 27.52 -4.77 3.48
C PRO A 79 26.89 -3.40 3.23
N SER A 80 25.65 -3.43 2.76
CA SER A 80 24.81 -2.24 2.58
C SER A 80 24.45 -1.61 3.92
N ARG A 81 24.15 -0.31 3.90
CA ARG A 81 23.72 0.44 5.08
C ARG A 81 22.42 1.17 4.78
N VAL A 82 21.47 1.08 5.70
CA VAL A 82 20.18 1.78 5.60
C VAL A 82 19.93 2.56 6.86
N ALA A 83 19.36 3.76 6.70
CA ALA A 83 18.93 4.56 7.84
C ALA A 83 17.56 5.19 7.59
N THR A 84 16.82 5.46 8.66
CA THR A 84 15.48 6.05 8.61
C THR A 84 15.45 7.43 9.26
N LEU A 85 14.77 8.37 8.62
CA LEU A 85 14.46 9.71 9.15
C LEU A 85 13.14 9.73 9.93
N SER A 86 12.41 8.61 9.98
CA SER A 86 11.11 8.58 10.62
C SER A 86 11.23 8.55 12.14
N ASP A 87 10.76 9.61 12.80
CA ASP A 87 10.67 9.70 14.26
C ASP A 87 9.65 8.74 14.88
N GLN A 88 8.79 8.14 14.05
CA GLN A 88 7.80 7.13 14.48
C GLN A 88 8.41 5.74 14.75
N VAL A 89 9.70 5.56 14.46
CA VAL A 89 10.45 4.33 14.71
C VAL A 89 11.39 4.54 15.89
N GLY A 90 11.52 3.57 16.79
CA GLY A 90 12.52 3.61 17.86
C GLY A 90 13.95 3.38 17.37
N ASP A 91 14.92 3.38 18.28
CA ASP A 91 16.30 2.99 17.97
C ASP A 91 16.44 1.46 17.78
N PRO A 92 17.37 1.01 16.91
CA PRO A 92 18.31 1.82 16.13
C PRO A 92 17.69 2.42 14.86
N LYS A 93 18.08 3.66 14.54
CA LYS A 93 17.72 4.35 13.28
C LYS A 93 18.55 3.92 12.07
N GLU A 94 19.59 3.12 12.28
CA GLU A 94 20.52 2.66 11.25
C GLU A 94 20.76 1.17 11.37
N GLU A 95 20.82 0.48 10.24
CA GLU A 95 20.93 -0.97 10.17
C GLU A 95 21.83 -1.38 9.00
N VAL A 96 22.49 -2.53 9.17
CA VAL A 96 23.33 -3.15 8.14
C VAL A 96 22.53 -4.23 7.43
N ILE A 97 22.65 -4.27 6.10
CA ILE A 97 22.00 -5.27 5.25
C ILE A 97 23.06 -6.08 4.53
N GLU A 98 23.17 -7.35 4.92
CA GLU A 98 24.01 -8.32 4.22
C GLU A 98 23.52 -8.54 2.79
N ALA A 99 24.42 -8.97 1.89
CA ALA A 99 24.04 -9.25 0.50
C ALA A 99 23.00 -10.40 0.40
N ARG A 100 23.00 -11.31 1.37
CA ARG A 100 22.03 -12.41 1.49
C ARG A 100 21.47 -12.45 2.91
N PRO A 101 20.52 -11.55 3.25
CA PRO A 101 19.92 -11.54 4.57
C PRO A 101 19.21 -12.86 4.85
N LYS A 102 19.30 -13.34 6.09
CA LYS A 102 18.53 -14.50 6.56
C LYS A 102 17.33 -14.03 7.36
N PRO A 103 16.22 -14.79 7.35
CA PRO A 103 15.10 -14.53 8.24
C PRO A 103 15.55 -14.36 9.70
N PRO A 104 15.08 -13.31 10.39
CA PRO A 104 15.40 -13.07 11.79
C PRO A 104 14.78 -14.14 12.68
N THR A 105 15.40 -14.39 13.83
CA THR A 105 14.73 -15.15 14.89
C THR A 105 13.54 -14.35 15.43
N ALA A 106 12.54 -15.03 16.01
CA ALA A 106 11.32 -14.38 16.52
C ALA A 106 11.55 -13.26 17.55
N LYS A 107 12.77 -13.15 18.13
CA LYS A 107 13.16 -12.14 19.12
C LYS A 107 13.74 -10.86 18.53
N SER A 108 14.06 -10.80 17.24
CA SER A 108 14.62 -9.61 16.59
C SER A 108 13.59 -8.98 15.66
N ALA A 109 12.66 -8.24 16.26
CA ALA A 109 11.70 -7.41 15.54
C ALA A 109 12.29 -6.00 15.30
N GLY A 110 12.30 -5.54 14.06
CA GLY A 110 12.78 -4.21 13.72
C GLY A 110 12.38 -3.80 12.31
N TRP A 111 12.29 -2.49 12.06
CA TRP A 111 11.88 -1.93 10.77
C TRP A 111 12.76 -2.40 9.60
N ALA A 112 14.05 -2.66 9.83
CA ALA A 112 14.95 -3.11 8.78
C ALA A 112 14.66 -4.54 8.31
N ASN A 113 13.84 -5.32 9.03
CA ASN A 113 13.43 -6.66 8.57
C ASN A 113 12.65 -6.59 7.26
N TYR A 114 11.82 -5.56 7.06
CA TYR A 114 11.12 -5.34 5.79
C TYR A 114 12.11 -5.14 4.63
N VAL A 115 13.15 -4.33 4.85
CA VAL A 115 14.22 -4.08 3.86
C VAL A 115 15.04 -5.35 3.60
N LYS A 116 15.46 -6.06 4.67
CA LYS A 116 16.20 -7.32 4.61
C LYS A 116 15.41 -8.38 3.81
N GLY A 117 14.10 -8.48 4.06
CA GLY A 117 13.24 -9.42 3.36
C GLY A 117 13.09 -9.09 1.88
N VAL A 118 12.97 -7.82 1.52
CA VAL A 118 12.92 -7.38 0.12
C VAL A 118 14.24 -7.68 -0.60
N VAL A 119 15.38 -7.41 0.04
CA VAL A 119 16.69 -7.76 -0.53
C VAL A 119 16.81 -9.27 -0.75
N ALA A 120 16.35 -10.09 0.21
CA ALA A 120 16.36 -11.55 0.10
C ALA A 120 15.42 -12.10 -0.99
N ASN A 121 14.32 -11.39 -1.28
CA ASN A 121 13.28 -11.81 -2.23
C ASN A 121 13.26 -10.97 -3.53
N PHE A 122 14.30 -10.17 -3.79
CA PHE A 122 14.36 -9.36 -5.00
C PHE A 122 14.55 -10.26 -6.23
N ASN A 123 13.61 -10.22 -7.18
CA ASN A 123 13.61 -11.11 -8.36
C ASN A 123 14.65 -10.74 -9.43
N GLY A 124 15.66 -9.93 -9.07
CA GLY A 124 16.86 -9.76 -9.87
C GLY A 124 17.83 -10.92 -9.65
N GLN A 125 18.84 -11.06 -10.51
CA GLN A 125 19.94 -11.98 -10.22
C GLN A 125 20.62 -11.55 -8.91
N LEU A 126 20.69 -12.43 -7.90
CA LEU A 126 21.24 -12.16 -6.56
C LEU A 126 22.70 -11.64 -6.54
N GLY A 127 23.42 -11.76 -7.66
CA GLY A 127 24.76 -11.18 -7.85
C GLY A 127 24.78 -9.73 -8.38
N VAL A 128 23.60 -9.12 -8.63
CA VAL A 128 23.46 -7.81 -9.27
C VAL A 128 23.24 -6.67 -8.28
N ILE A 129 22.83 -6.97 -7.04
CA ILE A 129 22.67 -5.93 -6.00
C ILE A 129 24.05 -5.59 -5.44
N GLN A 130 24.66 -4.54 -5.97
CA GLN A 130 25.85 -3.95 -5.38
C GLN A 130 25.52 -3.45 -3.95
N PRO A 131 26.47 -3.51 -2.99
CA PRO A 131 26.29 -2.87 -1.71
C PRO A 131 25.87 -1.42 -1.89
N PHE A 132 24.92 -0.95 -1.09
CA PHE A 132 24.31 0.37 -1.24
C PHE A 132 24.21 1.09 0.09
N GLU A 133 24.08 2.40 0.02
CA GLU A 133 23.71 3.25 1.14
C GLU A 133 22.37 3.89 0.80
N ALA A 134 21.40 3.82 1.71
CA ALA A 134 20.08 4.40 1.50
C ALA A 134 19.52 5.10 2.73
N LEU A 135 18.74 6.16 2.49
CA LEU A 135 17.88 6.81 3.47
C LEU A 135 16.42 6.57 3.16
N ILE A 136 15.65 6.35 4.22
CA ILE A 136 14.22 6.11 4.20
C ILE A 136 13.52 7.26 4.93
N THR A 137 12.48 7.80 4.32
CA THR A 137 11.52 8.68 5.00
C THR A 137 10.10 8.25 4.64
N THR A 138 9.14 8.58 5.49
CA THR A 138 7.74 8.21 5.23
C THR A 138 6.78 9.22 5.83
N SER A 139 5.72 9.49 5.09
CA SER A 139 4.53 10.20 5.58
C SER A 139 3.40 9.26 5.95
N VAL A 140 3.57 7.94 5.76
CA VAL A 140 2.57 6.95 6.14
C VAL A 140 2.60 6.79 7.67
N PRO A 141 1.48 6.96 8.37
CA PRO A 141 1.41 6.73 9.81
C PRO A 141 1.75 5.28 10.17
N ILE A 142 2.82 5.08 10.95
CA ILE A 142 3.30 3.75 11.33
C ILE A 142 2.36 3.15 12.37
N GLY A 143 1.88 1.94 12.07
CA GLY A 143 0.96 1.21 12.95
C GLY A 143 -0.45 1.77 12.99
N GLY A 144 -0.82 2.66 12.05
CA GLY A 144 -2.20 3.14 11.90
C GLY A 144 -3.11 2.22 11.08
N GLY A 145 -2.62 1.05 10.65
CA GLY A 145 -3.36 0.18 9.74
C GLY A 145 -3.40 0.68 8.28
N LEU A 146 -2.54 1.65 7.92
CA LEU A 146 -2.46 2.25 6.57
C LEU A 146 -1.31 1.69 5.71
N SER A 147 -0.82 0.49 6.05
CA SER A 147 0.21 -0.28 5.33
C SER A 147 1.57 0.42 5.19
N SER A 148 2.08 0.97 6.29
CA SER A 148 3.45 1.50 6.32
C SER A 148 4.50 0.44 5.95
N SER A 149 4.32 -0.83 6.37
CA SER A 149 5.23 -1.94 6.02
C SER A 149 5.25 -2.21 4.51
N ALA A 150 4.08 -2.46 3.90
CA ALA A 150 4.00 -2.70 2.46
C ALA A 150 4.50 -1.50 1.63
N SER A 151 4.25 -0.26 2.07
CA SER A 151 4.82 0.92 1.40
C SER A 151 6.35 0.95 1.47
N LEU A 152 6.96 0.54 2.59
CA LEU A 152 8.41 0.42 2.73
C LEU A 152 8.97 -0.71 1.87
N GLU A 153 8.29 -1.86 1.86
CA GLU A 153 8.70 -3.02 1.06
C GLU A 153 8.73 -2.68 -0.43
N VAL A 154 7.62 -2.13 -0.95
CA VAL A 154 7.50 -1.77 -2.36
C VAL A 154 8.46 -0.62 -2.70
N ALA A 155 8.58 0.42 -1.86
CA ALA A 155 9.54 1.51 -2.13
C ALA A 155 10.99 1.01 -2.17
N THR A 156 11.35 0.08 -1.27
CA THR A 156 12.66 -0.59 -1.28
C THR A 156 12.86 -1.39 -2.56
N TYR A 157 11.87 -2.18 -2.98
CA TYR A 157 11.96 -2.97 -4.21
C TYR A 157 12.16 -2.06 -5.43
N MET A 158 11.39 -0.98 -5.52
CA MET A 158 11.49 -0.02 -6.62
C MET A 158 12.85 0.69 -6.64
N PHE A 159 13.40 1.02 -5.47
CA PHE A 159 14.76 1.56 -5.35
C PHE A 159 15.82 0.57 -5.89
N LEU A 160 15.74 -0.70 -5.48
CA LEU A 160 16.65 -1.74 -5.97
C LEU A 160 16.51 -1.96 -7.48
N ALA A 161 15.29 -1.95 -8.00
CA ALA A 161 15.05 -2.09 -9.44
C ALA A 161 15.58 -0.91 -10.25
N ALA A 162 15.52 0.31 -9.72
CA ALA A 162 16.14 1.49 -10.31
C ALA A 162 17.66 1.36 -10.34
N MET A 163 18.27 1.05 -9.19
CA MET A 163 19.72 0.90 -9.03
C MET A 163 20.30 -0.21 -9.93
N THR A 164 19.58 -1.32 -10.06
CA THR A 164 19.97 -2.47 -10.90
C THR A 164 19.54 -2.33 -12.37
N LYS A 165 18.94 -1.19 -12.75
CA LYS A 165 18.46 -0.90 -14.11
C LYS A 165 17.41 -1.89 -14.66
N GLN A 166 16.62 -2.50 -13.78
CA GLN A 166 15.59 -3.49 -14.12
C GLN A 166 14.19 -2.89 -14.29
N MET A 167 14.04 -1.57 -14.17
CA MET A 167 12.75 -0.86 -14.22
C MET A 167 11.90 -1.18 -15.47
N LEU A 168 12.54 -1.45 -16.62
CA LEU A 168 11.85 -1.75 -17.88
C LEU A 168 11.20 -3.15 -17.91
N HIS A 169 11.62 -4.07 -17.03
CA HIS A 169 11.14 -5.44 -16.99
C HIS A 169 10.30 -5.75 -15.75
N ILE A 170 9.88 -4.72 -15.00
CA ILE A 170 9.10 -4.89 -13.78
C ILE A 170 7.70 -5.43 -14.10
N ASN A 171 7.42 -6.61 -13.57
CA ASN A 171 6.05 -7.08 -13.36
C ASN A 171 5.62 -6.76 -11.93
N TYR A 172 4.76 -5.75 -11.77
CA TYR A 172 4.28 -5.27 -10.47
C TYR A 172 3.57 -6.33 -9.62
N ARG A 173 2.93 -7.34 -10.24
CA ARG A 173 2.33 -8.46 -9.50
C ARG A 173 3.39 -9.33 -8.85
N ASN A 174 4.50 -9.54 -9.54
CA ASN A 174 5.64 -10.28 -9.00
C ASN A 174 6.38 -9.47 -7.92
N VAL A 175 6.43 -8.14 -8.06
CA VAL A 175 6.91 -7.24 -6.98
C VAL A 175 6.04 -7.40 -5.73
N ALA A 176 4.72 -7.34 -5.89
CA ALA A 176 3.81 -7.48 -4.77
C ALA A 176 3.97 -8.83 -4.04
N LYS A 177 4.09 -9.94 -4.80
CA LYS A 177 4.37 -11.27 -4.24
C LYS A 177 5.71 -11.34 -3.52
N ALA A 178 6.77 -10.76 -4.09
CA ALA A 178 8.08 -10.74 -3.44
C ALA A 178 8.06 -9.96 -2.12
N CYS A 179 7.35 -8.82 -2.09
CA CYS A 179 7.16 -8.02 -0.88
C CYS A 179 6.31 -8.77 0.17
N GLN A 180 5.24 -9.45 -0.26
CA GLN A 180 4.45 -10.30 0.64
C GLN A 180 5.31 -11.42 1.25
N THR A 181 6.15 -12.09 0.44
CA THR A 181 7.08 -13.11 0.95
C THR A 181 8.07 -12.52 1.95
N ALA A 182 8.55 -11.29 1.71
CA ALA A 182 9.39 -10.57 2.67
C ALA A 182 8.65 -10.34 3.99
N GLU A 183 7.39 -9.90 3.97
CA GLU A 183 6.58 -9.69 5.17
C GLU A 183 6.35 -11.00 5.95
N HIS A 184 6.07 -12.10 5.24
CA HIS A 184 5.88 -13.42 5.84
C HIS A 184 7.15 -13.94 6.51
N GLN A 185 8.29 -13.88 5.82
CA GLN A 185 9.53 -14.52 6.26
C GLN A 185 10.34 -13.66 7.23
N PHE A 186 10.31 -12.33 7.08
CA PHE A 186 11.16 -11.43 7.85
C PHE A 186 10.42 -10.64 8.91
N ALA A 187 9.14 -10.32 8.69
CA ALA A 187 8.30 -9.69 9.70
C ALA A 187 7.39 -10.69 10.45
N HIS A 188 7.39 -11.97 10.06
CA HIS A 188 6.57 -13.04 10.64
C HIS A 188 5.07 -12.72 10.64
N MET A 189 4.63 -11.92 9.67
CA MET A 189 3.23 -11.51 9.55
C MET A 189 2.59 -12.21 8.35
N PRO A 190 1.66 -13.17 8.54
CA PRO A 190 1.09 -13.98 7.46
C PRO A 190 -0.03 -13.23 6.71
N CYS A 191 0.23 -11.99 6.28
CA CYS A 191 -0.71 -11.10 5.59
C CYS A 191 -1.23 -11.70 4.27
N GLY A 192 -2.38 -11.22 3.78
CA GLY A 192 -2.79 -11.49 2.39
C GLY A 192 -2.03 -10.59 1.41
N ILE A 193 -2.51 -10.48 0.17
CA ILE A 193 -1.76 -9.85 -0.94
C ILE A 193 -2.19 -8.39 -1.20
N MET A 194 -3.24 -7.93 -0.52
CA MET A 194 -3.91 -6.65 -0.78
C MET A 194 -2.94 -5.46 -0.70
N ASP A 195 -2.21 -5.35 0.41
CA ASP A 195 -1.42 -4.16 0.75
C ASP A 195 -0.32 -3.90 -0.27
N GLN A 196 0.44 -4.94 -0.61
CA GLN A 196 1.50 -4.87 -1.62
C GLN A 196 0.93 -4.63 -3.02
N MET A 197 -0.22 -5.23 -3.36
CA MET A 197 -0.85 -5.05 -4.67
C MET A 197 -1.31 -3.62 -4.90
N ILE A 198 -2.02 -3.01 -3.96
CA ILE A 198 -2.49 -1.62 -4.11
C ILE A 198 -1.32 -0.63 -4.09
N SER A 199 -0.29 -0.90 -3.29
CA SER A 199 0.94 -0.10 -3.26
C SER A 199 1.68 -0.14 -4.60
N CYS A 200 1.70 -1.28 -5.28
CA CYS A 200 2.32 -1.43 -6.60
C CYS A 200 1.47 -0.87 -7.76
N LEU A 201 0.14 -1.05 -7.72
CA LEU A 201 -0.74 -0.90 -8.88
C LEU A 201 -1.70 0.29 -8.79
N GLY A 202 -1.80 0.94 -7.63
CA GLY A 202 -2.74 2.03 -7.39
C GLY A 202 -2.67 3.14 -8.44
N LYS A 203 -3.86 3.64 -8.83
CA LYS A 203 -3.99 4.75 -9.78
C LYS A 203 -4.73 5.92 -9.10
N PRO A 204 -4.31 7.18 -9.35
CA PRO A 204 -5.00 8.35 -8.82
C PRO A 204 -6.47 8.36 -9.23
N GLY A 205 -7.34 8.80 -8.32
CA GLY A 205 -8.78 8.92 -8.57
C GLY A 205 -9.50 7.58 -8.76
N THR A 206 -8.96 6.46 -8.27
CA THR A 206 -9.61 5.14 -8.38
C THR A 206 -9.47 4.32 -7.11
N ALA A 207 -10.50 3.51 -6.82
CA ALA A 207 -10.37 2.31 -6.00
C ALA A 207 -9.96 1.12 -6.89
N MET A 208 -9.32 0.11 -6.32
CA MET A 208 -8.92 -1.10 -7.04
C MET A 208 -9.69 -2.30 -6.51
N LEU A 209 -10.65 -2.81 -7.27
CA LEU A 209 -11.24 -4.11 -6.98
C LEU A 209 -10.20 -5.17 -7.33
N LEU A 210 -9.75 -5.92 -6.34
CA LEU A 210 -8.80 -7.03 -6.52
C LEU A 210 -9.49 -8.35 -6.21
N ASP A 211 -9.47 -9.26 -7.17
CA ASP A 211 -9.75 -10.67 -6.93
C ASP A 211 -8.50 -11.33 -6.36
N CYS A 212 -8.49 -11.68 -5.08
CA CYS A 212 -7.31 -12.22 -4.41
C CYS A 212 -6.95 -13.64 -4.88
N ARG A 213 -7.85 -14.33 -5.60
CA ARG A 213 -7.62 -15.66 -6.18
C ARG A 213 -6.85 -15.58 -7.50
N SER A 214 -7.45 -14.92 -8.50
CA SER A 214 -6.87 -14.79 -9.85
C SER A 214 -5.80 -13.69 -9.90
N LEU A 215 -5.77 -12.84 -8.88
CA LEU A 215 -5.05 -11.58 -8.81
C LEU A 215 -5.60 -10.52 -9.76
N GLU A 216 -6.62 -10.77 -10.57
CA GLU A 216 -7.15 -9.78 -11.51
C GLU A 216 -7.59 -8.49 -10.80
N THR A 217 -7.35 -7.37 -11.47
CA THR A 217 -7.58 -6.03 -10.91
C THR A 217 -8.47 -5.22 -11.82
N GLU A 218 -9.52 -4.64 -11.28
CA GLU A 218 -10.37 -3.65 -11.93
C GLU A 218 -10.25 -2.32 -11.20
N PHE A 219 -10.12 -1.22 -11.94
CA PHE A 219 -10.03 0.12 -11.35
C PHE A 219 -11.38 0.82 -11.44
N VAL A 220 -11.98 1.11 -10.29
CA VAL A 220 -13.28 1.77 -10.17
C VAL A 220 -13.06 3.26 -9.94
N PRO A 221 -13.63 4.16 -10.78
CA PRO A 221 -13.49 5.61 -10.60
C PRO A 221 -13.96 6.08 -9.23
N LEU A 222 -13.16 6.96 -8.63
CA LEU A 222 -13.38 7.62 -7.35
C LEU A 222 -12.82 9.05 -7.44
N ASP A 223 -13.38 9.82 -8.36
CA ASP A 223 -12.93 11.16 -8.76
C ASP A 223 -14.03 12.22 -8.60
N ASP A 224 -15.07 11.92 -7.82
CA ASP A 224 -16.17 12.84 -7.55
C ASP A 224 -15.73 13.92 -6.53
N PRO A 225 -15.75 15.22 -6.91
CA PRO A 225 -15.34 16.31 -6.02
C PRO A 225 -16.27 16.52 -4.82
N GLU A 226 -17.50 16.02 -4.86
CA GLU A 226 -18.45 16.12 -3.77
C GLU A 226 -18.27 15.02 -2.72
N VAL A 227 -17.40 14.04 -2.97
CA VAL A 227 -17.17 12.90 -2.09
C VAL A 227 -15.75 12.88 -1.56
N VAL A 228 -15.61 12.69 -0.25
CA VAL A 228 -14.33 12.65 0.45
C VAL A 228 -14.22 11.33 1.21
N ILE A 229 -13.03 10.72 1.14
CA ILE A 229 -12.65 9.69 2.11
C ILE A 229 -11.96 10.37 3.28
N LEU A 230 -12.57 10.24 4.45
CA LEU A 230 -12.04 10.68 5.73
C LEU A 230 -11.47 9.46 6.46
N ILE A 231 -10.18 9.50 6.78
CA ILE A 231 -9.50 8.47 7.57
C ILE A 231 -9.24 9.04 8.96
N THR A 232 -9.67 8.32 9.98
CA THR A 232 -9.54 8.77 11.38
C THR A 232 -8.78 7.74 12.18
N ASN A 233 -7.57 8.10 12.63
CA ASN A 233 -6.75 7.24 13.47
C ASN A 233 -7.18 7.35 14.93
N SER A 234 -7.53 6.23 15.56
CA SER A 234 -7.87 6.18 16.99
C SER A 234 -6.69 6.50 17.89
N ASN A 235 -5.46 6.46 17.36
CA ASN A 235 -4.20 6.58 18.11
C ASN A 235 -4.01 5.51 19.20
N VAL A 236 -4.93 4.56 19.31
CA VAL A 236 -4.83 3.43 20.22
C VAL A 236 -4.19 2.26 19.49
N LYS A 237 -3.07 1.82 20.03
CA LYS A 237 -2.38 0.60 19.63
C LYS A 237 -2.51 -0.39 20.77
N HIS A 238 -3.48 -1.31 20.69
CA HIS A 238 -3.46 -2.44 21.59
C HIS A 238 -2.21 -3.27 21.28
N LYS A 239 -1.43 -3.61 22.32
CA LYS A 239 -0.35 -4.59 22.18
C LYS A 239 -0.97 -5.94 21.83
N LEU A 240 -1.17 -6.19 20.54
CA LEU A 240 -1.40 -7.53 20.07
C LEU A 240 -0.18 -8.35 20.45
N THR A 241 -0.40 -9.48 21.10
CA THR A 241 0.61 -10.53 21.32
C THR A 241 1.05 -11.19 20.00
N GLY A 242 0.71 -10.61 18.85
CA GLY A 242 0.93 -11.15 17.50
C GLY A 242 0.02 -12.31 17.11
N SER A 243 -0.77 -12.85 18.05
CA SER A 243 -1.52 -14.10 17.86
C SER A 243 -2.88 -13.94 17.19
N GLU A 244 -3.57 -12.80 17.35
CA GLU A 244 -4.98 -12.68 16.93
C GLU A 244 -5.18 -12.85 15.42
N TYR A 245 -4.37 -12.16 14.60
CA TYR A 245 -4.46 -12.26 13.15
C TYR A 245 -4.18 -13.70 12.67
N PRO A 246 -3.08 -14.37 13.07
CA PRO A 246 -2.87 -15.79 12.81
C PRO A 246 -4.05 -16.69 13.27
N THR A 247 -4.64 -16.44 14.44
CA THR A 247 -5.79 -17.20 14.94
C THR A 247 -7.01 -17.06 14.03
N ARG A 248 -7.33 -15.83 13.57
CA ARG A 248 -8.42 -15.60 12.60
C ARG A 248 -8.17 -16.33 11.28
N LYS A 249 -6.95 -16.26 10.76
CA LYS A 249 -6.55 -17.00 9.54
C LYS A 249 -6.68 -18.51 9.73
N ALA A 250 -6.20 -19.05 10.84
CA ALA A 250 -6.28 -20.48 11.15
C ALA A 250 -7.73 -20.96 11.25
N SER A 251 -8.62 -20.18 11.87
CA SER A 251 -10.05 -20.48 11.94
C SER A 251 -10.68 -20.59 10.55
N CYS A 252 -10.34 -19.68 9.64
CA CYS A 252 -10.84 -19.74 8.26
C CYS A 252 -10.30 -20.94 7.48
N VAL A 253 -9.00 -21.26 7.65
CA VAL A 253 -8.38 -22.44 7.02
C VAL A 253 -9.01 -23.74 7.53
N ASN A 254 -9.26 -23.83 8.83
CA ASN A 254 -9.91 -25.01 9.43
C ASN A 254 -11.34 -25.17 8.93
N ALA A 255 -12.10 -24.07 8.81
CA ALA A 255 -13.42 -24.10 8.22
C ALA A 255 -13.37 -24.55 6.75
N ALA A 256 -12.48 -24.00 5.93
CA ALA A 256 -12.35 -24.42 4.53
C ALA A 256 -12.09 -25.94 4.41
N LYS A 257 -11.22 -26.49 5.27
CA LYS A 257 -10.98 -27.94 5.36
C LYS A 257 -12.23 -28.72 5.76
N LEU A 258 -12.99 -28.25 6.75
CA LEU A 258 -14.25 -28.87 7.17
C LEU A 258 -15.24 -28.98 6.00
N PHE A 259 -15.31 -27.95 5.16
CA PHE A 259 -16.16 -27.94 3.96
C PHE A 259 -15.55 -28.67 2.75
N GLY A 260 -14.29 -29.14 2.82
CA GLY A 260 -13.59 -29.74 1.68
C GLY A 260 -13.35 -28.74 0.55
N LEU A 261 -13.15 -27.46 0.89
CA LEU A 261 -12.96 -26.37 -0.05
C LEU A 261 -11.49 -25.89 -0.04
N PRO A 262 -10.94 -25.44 -1.18
CA PRO A 262 -9.62 -24.82 -1.21
C PRO A 262 -9.59 -23.50 -0.41
N SER A 263 -10.70 -22.75 -0.43
CA SER A 263 -10.87 -21.51 0.34
C SER A 263 -12.36 -21.19 0.56
N LEU A 264 -12.63 -20.30 1.52
CA LEU A 264 -13.99 -19.88 1.87
C LEU A 264 -14.68 -19.09 0.74
N ARG A 265 -13.95 -18.66 -0.28
CA ARG A 265 -14.48 -18.01 -1.48
C ARG A 265 -15.53 -18.83 -2.25
N GLU A 266 -15.54 -20.16 -2.11
CA GLU A 266 -16.53 -21.04 -2.76
C GLU A 266 -17.73 -21.36 -1.87
N LEU A 267 -17.74 -20.85 -0.64
CA LEU A 267 -18.81 -21.10 0.31
C LEU A 267 -19.89 -20.02 0.19
N ASP A 268 -21.14 -20.45 0.11
CA ASP A 268 -22.30 -19.57 0.19
C ASP A 268 -23.02 -19.68 1.55
N MET A 269 -23.94 -18.76 1.82
CA MET A 269 -24.68 -18.71 3.07
C MET A 269 -25.63 -19.90 3.27
N LYS A 270 -26.08 -20.55 2.19
CA LYS A 270 -26.98 -21.71 2.28
C LYS A 270 -26.22 -22.91 2.81
N ARG A 271 -25.10 -23.25 2.17
CA ARG A 271 -24.22 -24.36 2.57
C ARG A 271 -23.60 -24.13 3.95
N LEU A 272 -23.26 -22.88 4.29
CA LEU A 272 -22.81 -22.52 5.64
C LEU A 272 -23.86 -22.86 6.70
N LYS A 273 -25.14 -22.51 6.48
CA LYS A 273 -26.23 -22.78 7.42
C LYS A 273 -26.55 -24.28 7.55
N GLU A 274 -26.50 -25.02 6.45
CA GLU A 274 -26.76 -26.47 6.43
C GLU A 274 -25.79 -27.24 7.34
N ARG A 275 -24.55 -26.76 7.49
CA ARG A 275 -23.51 -27.38 8.32
C ARG A 275 -23.18 -26.61 9.59
N GLN A 276 -24.07 -25.71 10.04
CA GLN A 276 -23.85 -24.91 11.24
C GLN A 276 -23.57 -25.79 12.48
N LYS A 277 -24.19 -26.97 12.58
CA LYS A 277 -24.01 -27.91 13.71
C LYS A 277 -22.63 -28.58 13.75
N ASP A 278 -21.87 -28.52 12.65
CA ASP A 278 -20.55 -29.15 12.55
C ASP A 278 -19.42 -28.23 13.07
N MET A 279 -19.76 -27.04 13.55
CA MET A 279 -18.82 -26.00 13.98
C MET A 279 -19.23 -25.46 15.34
N ASP A 280 -18.25 -24.96 16.09
CA ASP A 280 -18.53 -24.09 17.23
C ASP A 280 -19.05 -22.73 16.77
N GLU A 281 -19.62 -21.98 17.73
CA GLU A 281 -20.24 -20.69 17.43
C GLU A 281 -19.22 -19.66 16.91
N GLU A 282 -18.00 -19.67 17.44
CA GLU A 282 -16.92 -18.77 17.03
C GLU A 282 -16.53 -18.98 15.57
N MET A 283 -16.30 -20.22 15.15
CA MET A 283 -15.99 -20.56 13.77
C MET A 283 -17.15 -20.20 12.85
N PHE A 284 -18.40 -20.48 13.23
CA PHE A 284 -19.56 -20.11 12.43
C PHE A 284 -19.64 -18.59 12.20
N ARG A 285 -19.47 -17.78 13.26
CA ARG A 285 -19.45 -16.31 13.14
C ARG A 285 -18.34 -15.85 12.21
N ARG A 286 -17.11 -16.35 12.38
CA ARG A 286 -15.98 -15.95 11.53
C ARG A 286 -16.16 -16.29 10.07
N VAL A 287 -16.70 -17.48 9.77
CA VAL A 287 -16.98 -17.89 8.39
C VAL A 287 -18.12 -17.08 7.79
N ARG A 288 -19.16 -16.77 8.58
CA ARG A 288 -20.26 -15.89 8.17
C ARG A 288 -19.75 -14.51 7.77
N HIS A 289 -18.83 -13.92 8.54
CA HIS A 289 -18.17 -12.68 8.16
C HIS A 289 -17.52 -12.79 6.78
N VAL A 290 -16.63 -13.78 6.57
CA VAL A 290 -15.90 -13.92 5.30
C VAL A 290 -16.84 -14.10 4.11
N VAL A 291 -17.83 -15.00 4.21
CA VAL A 291 -18.79 -15.25 3.12
C VAL A 291 -19.60 -13.99 2.79
N THR A 292 -20.08 -13.29 3.82
CA THR A 292 -20.89 -12.08 3.60
C THR A 292 -20.05 -10.89 3.14
N GLU A 293 -18.80 -10.76 3.59
CA GLU A 293 -17.88 -9.69 3.21
C GLU A 293 -17.43 -9.83 1.75
N ILE A 294 -17.13 -11.05 1.28
CA ILE A 294 -16.82 -11.31 -0.13
C ILE A 294 -17.96 -10.81 -1.04
N ARG A 295 -19.21 -11.07 -0.66
CA ARG A 295 -20.38 -10.58 -1.37
C ARG A 295 -20.48 -9.06 -1.30
N ARG A 296 -20.41 -8.48 -0.09
CA ARG A 296 -20.51 -7.03 0.13
C ARG A 296 -19.45 -6.26 -0.66
N THR A 297 -18.22 -6.76 -0.79
CA THR A 297 -17.18 -6.09 -1.57
C THR A 297 -17.52 -5.97 -3.05
N LYS A 298 -18.07 -7.03 -3.66
CA LYS A 298 -18.52 -6.97 -5.05
C LYS A 298 -19.68 -6.00 -5.21
N GLU A 299 -20.67 -6.07 -4.32
CA GLU A 299 -21.83 -5.16 -4.31
C GLU A 299 -21.37 -3.70 -4.16
N ALA A 300 -20.39 -3.43 -3.29
CA ALA A 300 -19.85 -2.09 -3.07
C ALA A 300 -19.06 -1.58 -4.28
N ALA A 301 -18.31 -2.46 -4.98
CA ALA A 301 -17.62 -2.09 -6.21
C ALA A 301 -18.62 -1.69 -7.31
N GLU A 302 -19.71 -2.44 -7.48
CA GLU A 302 -20.78 -2.09 -8.44
C GLU A 302 -21.51 -0.80 -8.05
N ALA A 303 -21.86 -0.64 -6.76
CA ALA A 303 -22.46 0.59 -6.25
C ALA A 303 -21.54 1.81 -6.46
N LEU A 304 -20.23 1.64 -6.28
CA LEU A 304 -19.25 2.69 -6.49
C LEU A 304 -19.12 3.05 -7.98
N LYS A 305 -19.11 2.08 -8.90
CA LYS A 305 -19.16 2.32 -10.35
C LYS A 305 -20.40 3.11 -10.75
N ALA A 306 -21.54 2.81 -10.14
CA ALA A 306 -22.80 3.50 -10.35
C ALA A 306 -22.91 4.85 -9.62
N LYS A 307 -21.86 5.28 -8.88
CA LYS A 307 -21.87 6.47 -8.01
C LYS A 307 -23.02 6.48 -6.98
N ASN A 308 -23.51 5.29 -6.60
CA ASN A 308 -24.52 5.13 -5.55
C ASN A 308 -23.84 5.13 -4.18
N TYR A 309 -23.35 6.30 -3.76
CA TYR A 309 -22.58 6.45 -2.52
C TYR A 309 -23.38 6.10 -1.27
N THR A 310 -24.70 6.29 -1.29
CA THR A 310 -25.59 5.84 -0.21
C THR A 310 -25.52 4.33 -0.02
N GLU A 311 -25.54 3.57 -1.10
CA GLU A 311 -25.41 2.11 -1.02
C GLU A 311 -24.00 1.67 -0.61
N VAL A 312 -22.96 2.32 -1.14
CA VAL A 312 -21.57 2.08 -0.67
C VAL A 312 -21.47 2.30 0.84
N GLY A 313 -22.02 3.40 1.34
CA GLY A 313 -22.04 3.72 2.75
C GLY A 313 -22.81 2.71 3.61
N ARG A 314 -23.99 2.26 3.15
CA ARG A 314 -24.76 1.19 3.79
C ARG A 314 -23.93 -0.09 3.92
N LEU A 315 -23.27 -0.52 2.83
CA LEU A 315 -22.42 -1.70 2.80
C LEU A 315 -21.18 -1.56 3.70
N MET A 316 -20.58 -0.37 3.78
CA MET A 316 -19.49 -0.08 4.72
C MET A 316 -19.96 -0.26 6.17
N ASN A 317 -21.14 0.27 6.52
CA ASN A 317 -21.70 0.12 7.88
C ASN A 317 -21.97 -1.35 8.21
N GLU A 318 -22.49 -2.14 7.27
CA GLU A 318 -22.71 -3.59 7.46
C GLU A 318 -21.40 -4.37 7.60
N SER A 319 -20.37 -4.00 6.83
CA SER A 319 -19.03 -4.54 7.00
C SER A 319 -18.51 -4.26 8.42
N HIS A 320 -18.71 -3.04 8.95
CA HIS A 320 -18.32 -2.71 10.32
C HIS A 320 -19.00 -3.59 11.36
N VAL A 321 -20.32 -3.72 11.29
CA VAL A 321 -21.10 -4.59 12.19
C VAL A 321 -20.59 -6.03 12.11
N SER A 322 -20.33 -6.55 10.90
CA SER A 322 -19.81 -7.89 10.73
C SER A 322 -18.39 -8.05 11.31
N MET A 323 -17.49 -7.08 11.15
CA MET A 323 -16.16 -7.14 11.77
C MET A 323 -16.20 -7.05 13.30
N ARG A 324 -17.15 -6.28 13.85
CA ARG A 324 -17.32 -6.12 15.30
C ARG A 324 -17.94 -7.37 15.93
N ASP A 325 -19.06 -7.84 15.36
CA ASP A 325 -19.91 -8.85 15.99
C ASP A 325 -19.59 -10.29 15.54
N ASP A 326 -19.19 -10.48 14.27
CA ASP A 326 -18.91 -11.81 13.72
C ASP A 326 -17.43 -12.15 13.74
N PHE A 327 -16.58 -11.21 13.31
CA PHE A 327 -15.14 -11.45 13.22
C PHE A 327 -14.37 -11.04 14.48
N GLU A 328 -14.98 -10.21 15.31
CA GLU A 328 -14.47 -9.77 16.61
C GLU A 328 -13.07 -9.17 16.50
N ILE A 329 -12.91 -8.21 15.57
CA ILE A 329 -11.66 -7.49 15.30
C ILE A 329 -11.75 -5.98 15.50
N SER A 330 -12.94 -5.46 15.86
CA SER A 330 -13.08 -4.05 16.23
C SER A 330 -12.63 -3.81 17.68
N THR A 331 -12.66 -2.54 18.11
CA THR A 331 -12.42 -2.13 19.50
C THR A 331 -13.42 -1.06 19.91
N PRO A 332 -13.63 -0.82 21.22
CA PRO A 332 -14.50 0.24 21.68
C PRO A 332 -14.17 1.62 21.09
N GLU A 333 -12.89 1.92 20.88
CA GLU A 333 -12.43 3.17 20.27
C GLU A 333 -12.84 3.27 18.81
N LEU A 334 -12.67 2.21 18.03
CA LEU A 334 -13.09 2.15 16.63
C LEU A 334 -14.62 2.24 16.52
N ASP A 335 -15.35 1.52 17.36
CA ASP A 335 -16.81 1.52 17.38
C ASP A 335 -17.37 2.90 17.73
N GLN A 336 -16.76 3.60 18.69
CA GLN A 336 -17.14 4.97 19.05
C GLN A 336 -16.90 5.95 17.91
N LEU A 337 -15.78 5.81 17.18
CA LEU A 337 -15.48 6.64 16.01
C LEU A 337 -16.49 6.43 14.89
N VAL A 338 -16.81 5.17 14.57
CA VAL A 338 -17.81 4.84 13.57
C VAL A 338 -19.18 5.38 13.97
N ALA A 339 -19.61 5.15 15.21
CA ALA A 339 -20.89 5.65 15.72
C ALA A 339 -20.96 7.18 15.72
N ALA A 340 -19.85 7.88 16.04
CA ALA A 340 -19.77 9.34 15.93
C ALA A 340 -19.97 9.81 14.49
N ALA A 341 -19.23 9.25 13.54
CA ALA A 341 -19.33 9.60 12.13
C ALA A 341 -20.77 9.43 11.61
N GLN A 342 -21.43 8.33 11.97
CA GLN A 342 -22.80 8.02 11.54
C GLN A 342 -23.87 9.00 12.05
N THR A 343 -23.57 9.85 13.04
CA THR A 343 -24.52 10.89 13.49
C THR A 343 -24.59 12.09 12.54
N VAL A 344 -23.66 12.20 11.59
CA VAL A 344 -23.59 13.32 10.65
C VAL A 344 -24.40 12.97 9.38
N PRO A 345 -25.48 13.70 9.05
CA PRO A 345 -26.35 13.38 7.90
C PRO A 345 -25.64 13.29 6.55
N GLU A 346 -24.52 14.00 6.40
CA GLU A 346 -23.69 14.04 5.20
C GLU A 346 -22.74 12.85 5.07
N VAL A 347 -22.59 12.02 6.10
CA VAL A 347 -21.81 10.77 6.07
C VAL A 347 -22.64 9.68 5.42
N TYR A 348 -22.09 9.09 4.34
CA TYR A 348 -22.70 7.93 3.69
C TYR A 348 -22.52 6.66 4.53
N GLY A 349 -21.32 6.46 5.07
CA GLY A 349 -21.00 5.32 5.93
C GLY A 349 -19.59 5.36 6.49
N SER A 350 -19.35 4.58 7.54
CA SER A 350 -18.06 4.51 8.23
C SER A 350 -17.81 3.11 8.79
N ARG A 351 -16.54 2.71 8.81
CA ARG A 351 -16.09 1.41 9.33
C ARG A 351 -14.63 1.46 9.79
N MET A 352 -14.21 0.53 10.64
CA MET A 352 -12.77 0.29 10.86
C MET A 352 -12.09 -0.15 9.55
N THR A 353 -10.79 0.03 9.39
CA THR A 353 -10.04 -0.42 8.19
C THR A 353 -8.73 -1.09 8.59
N GLY A 354 -8.29 -2.07 7.80
CA GLY A 354 -7.05 -2.83 8.05
C GLY A 354 -7.26 -4.03 8.97
N GLY A 355 -6.21 -4.46 9.68
CA GLY A 355 -6.19 -5.73 10.44
C GLY A 355 -6.96 -5.74 11.77
N GLY A 356 -7.57 -4.62 12.17
CA GLY A 356 -8.34 -4.49 13.41
C GLY A 356 -7.50 -4.28 14.67
N PHE A 357 -8.18 -4.36 15.82
CA PHE A 357 -7.60 -4.22 17.17
C PHE A 357 -6.94 -2.85 17.44
N GLY A 358 -7.48 -1.80 16.82
CA GLY A 358 -6.96 -0.44 16.85
C GLY A 358 -6.70 0.10 15.43
N GLY A 359 -5.97 1.19 15.32
CA GLY A 359 -5.65 1.83 14.04
C GLY A 359 -6.73 2.80 13.57
N CYS A 360 -7.13 2.72 12.30
CA CYS A 360 -8.00 3.74 11.69
C CYS A 360 -9.42 3.25 11.41
N THR A 361 -10.33 4.22 11.31
CA THR A 361 -11.59 4.10 10.58
C THR A 361 -11.48 4.79 9.22
N VAL A 362 -12.34 4.37 8.28
CA VAL A 362 -12.54 4.98 6.97
C VAL A 362 -14.00 5.37 6.84
N THR A 363 -14.24 6.63 6.47
CA THR A 363 -15.56 7.24 6.35
C THR A 363 -15.72 7.83 4.96
N LEU A 364 -16.82 7.48 4.28
CA LEU A 364 -17.24 8.11 3.04
C LEU A 364 -18.24 9.23 3.38
N VAL A 365 -17.90 10.47 3.04
CA VAL A 365 -18.67 11.65 3.45
C VAL A 365 -18.78 12.66 2.31
N LYS A 366 -19.89 13.40 2.24
CA LYS A 366 -19.98 14.55 1.34
C LYS A 366 -18.98 15.62 1.76
N SER A 367 -18.37 16.31 0.80
CA SER A 367 -17.43 17.41 1.08
C SER A 367 -18.04 18.49 1.99
N SER A 368 -19.34 18.77 1.84
CA SER A 368 -20.09 19.71 2.69
C SER A 368 -20.19 19.29 4.16
N GLY A 369 -20.06 17.99 4.46
CA GLY A 369 -20.16 17.42 5.80
C GLY A 369 -18.84 17.19 6.51
N LEU A 370 -17.71 17.41 5.82
CA LEU A 370 -16.39 17.00 6.29
C LEU A 370 -16.02 17.59 7.64
N HIS A 371 -16.14 18.92 7.81
CA HIS A 371 -15.79 19.60 9.05
C HIS A 371 -16.66 19.12 10.23
N LYS A 372 -17.96 18.94 10.00
CA LYS A 372 -18.89 18.44 11.01
C LYS A 372 -18.56 17.00 11.44
N ALA A 373 -18.19 16.13 10.49
CA ALA A 373 -17.73 14.77 10.79
C ALA A 373 -16.46 14.79 11.64
N ILE A 374 -15.49 15.62 11.27
CA ILE A 374 -14.25 15.81 12.03
C ILE A 374 -14.53 16.26 13.47
N ASP A 375 -15.39 17.28 13.66
CA ASP A 375 -15.66 17.83 14.99
C ASP A 375 -16.36 16.82 15.91
N VAL A 376 -17.36 16.10 15.41
CA VAL A 376 -18.07 15.09 16.22
C VAL A 376 -17.17 13.90 16.57
N MET A 377 -16.28 13.48 15.67
CA MET A 377 -15.34 12.40 15.95
C MET A 377 -14.28 12.83 16.99
N ARG A 378 -13.80 14.08 16.95
CA ARG A 378 -12.85 14.64 17.94
C ARG A 378 -13.40 14.68 19.35
N VAL A 379 -14.64 15.17 19.53
CA VAL A 379 -15.24 15.30 20.87
C VAL A 379 -15.24 13.96 21.62
N LYS A 380 -15.32 12.83 20.90
CA LYS A 380 -15.32 11.49 21.52
C LYS A 380 -13.94 10.87 21.73
N GLN A 381 -12.88 11.36 21.06
CA GLN A 381 -11.52 10.81 21.11
C GLN A 381 -10.53 11.98 21.18
N GLY A 382 -10.03 12.31 22.37
CA GLY A 382 -9.34 13.57 22.65
C GLY A 382 -8.15 13.95 21.75
N SER A 383 -7.50 12.98 21.09
CA SER A 383 -6.45 13.22 20.07
C SER A 383 -6.72 12.38 18.83
N LEU A 384 -6.86 13.02 17.65
CA LEU A 384 -7.12 12.34 16.38
C LEU A 384 -6.13 12.78 15.30
N SER A 385 -5.59 11.83 14.53
CA SER A 385 -4.98 12.17 13.24
C SER A 385 -6.01 11.95 12.15
N ILE A 386 -6.33 13.02 11.43
CA ILE A 386 -7.30 13.00 10.33
C ILE A 386 -6.55 13.15 9.00
N PHE A 387 -6.80 12.21 8.09
CA PHE A 387 -6.34 12.28 6.71
C PHE A 387 -7.53 12.40 5.78
N THR A 388 -7.49 13.39 4.88
CA THR A 388 -8.52 13.57 3.86
C THR A 388 -7.90 13.28 2.50
N SER A 389 -8.44 12.31 1.76
CA SER A 389 -8.19 12.27 0.32
C SER A 389 -9.25 13.14 -0.35
N GLY A 390 -8.97 14.43 -0.46
CA GLY A 390 -9.77 15.32 -1.31
C GLY A 390 -9.63 14.90 -2.77
N CYS A 391 -10.67 15.10 -3.56
CA CYS A 391 -10.68 14.86 -5.00
C CYS A 391 -9.47 15.55 -5.67
N PHE A 392 -8.42 14.77 -5.91
CA PHE A 392 -7.27 15.28 -6.61
C PHE A 392 -7.57 15.20 -8.10
N LYS A 393 -7.64 16.35 -8.76
CA LYS A 393 -7.49 16.48 -10.21
C LYS A 393 -6.07 16.04 -10.63
N PHE A 394 -5.72 14.78 -10.48
CA PHE A 394 -4.54 14.21 -11.09
C PHE A 394 -4.92 13.63 -12.45
N VAL A 395 -4.73 14.43 -13.50
CA VAL A 395 -4.87 13.99 -14.91
C VAL A 395 -3.70 13.06 -15.32
N ARG A 396 -2.94 12.50 -14.37
CA ARG A 396 -1.76 11.67 -14.61
C ARG A 396 -1.75 10.46 -13.67
N THR A 397 -1.30 9.32 -14.17
CA THR A 397 -1.08 8.12 -13.35
C THR A 397 -0.01 8.39 -12.29
N LEU A 398 -0.09 7.75 -11.11
CA LEU A 398 0.88 7.87 -10.00
C LEU A 398 2.32 7.61 -10.50
N ARG A 399 2.45 6.66 -11.44
CA ARG A 399 3.71 6.34 -12.15
C ARG A 399 4.25 7.48 -13.00
N SER A 400 3.39 8.21 -13.72
CA SER A 400 3.82 9.39 -14.49
C SER A 400 4.16 10.55 -13.57
N TYR A 401 3.42 10.71 -12.47
CA TYR A 401 3.65 11.76 -11.49
C TYR A 401 4.99 11.57 -10.78
N ILE A 402 5.23 10.40 -10.17
CA ILE A 402 6.51 10.06 -9.53
C ILE A 402 7.67 10.18 -10.54
N GLY A 403 7.46 9.81 -11.81
CA GLY A 403 8.51 9.96 -12.82
C GLY A 403 8.78 11.36 -13.32
N ASP A 404 7.81 12.26 -13.25
CA ASP A 404 8.04 13.68 -13.51
C ASP A 404 8.76 14.34 -12.33
N ILE A 405 8.42 13.96 -11.10
CA ILE A 405 9.07 14.46 -9.87
C ILE A 405 10.53 14.06 -9.82
N CYS A 406 10.83 12.78 -9.94
CA CYS A 406 12.20 12.29 -9.89
C CYS A 406 13.07 12.94 -10.99
N ARG A 407 12.51 13.17 -12.19
CA ARG A 407 13.21 13.90 -13.27
C ARG A 407 13.50 15.35 -12.91
N LYS A 408 12.54 16.07 -12.31
CA LYS A 408 12.76 17.45 -11.83
C LYS A 408 13.82 17.51 -10.72
N SER A 409 13.88 16.49 -9.88
CA SER A 409 14.86 16.36 -8.79
C SER A 409 16.21 15.80 -9.20
N ASN A 410 16.48 15.65 -10.51
CA ASN A 410 17.72 15.10 -11.07
C ASN A 410 18.07 13.68 -10.57
N LEU A 411 17.04 12.89 -10.24
CA LEU A 411 17.14 11.47 -9.88
C LEU A 411 16.78 10.61 -11.10
N LEU A 412 17.47 9.48 -11.28
CA LEU A 412 17.13 8.53 -12.33
C LEU A 412 15.84 7.78 -11.97
N TYR A 413 14.73 8.24 -12.52
CA TYR A 413 13.48 7.51 -12.64
C TYR A 413 13.07 7.52 -14.11
N LEU A 414 13.00 6.35 -14.73
CA LEU A 414 12.53 6.22 -16.11
C LEU A 414 11.02 5.90 -16.09
N PRO A 415 10.13 6.86 -16.40
CA PRO A 415 8.74 6.51 -16.69
C PRO A 415 8.68 5.76 -18.01
N ALA A 416 7.81 4.74 -18.09
CA ALA A 416 7.53 3.95 -19.28
C ALA A 416 6.75 4.75 -20.34
N ARG A 417 7.28 5.91 -20.76
CA ARG A 417 6.69 6.76 -21.81
C ARG A 417 7.21 6.48 -23.21
N PHE A 418 7.88 5.34 -23.43
CA PHE A 418 8.31 4.89 -24.75
C PHE A 418 7.55 3.62 -25.18
N TRP A 419 6.21 3.64 -25.14
CA TRP A 419 5.43 2.63 -25.85
C TRP A 419 3.96 3.00 -26.11
N MET A 420 3.71 4.22 -26.60
CA MET A 420 2.39 4.58 -27.16
C MET A 420 2.49 5.35 -28.48
N GLN A 421 3.57 5.11 -29.24
CA GLN A 421 3.67 5.42 -30.66
C GLN A 421 4.82 4.57 -31.23
N ARG A 422 4.59 3.96 -32.39
CA ARG A 422 5.49 3.08 -33.19
C ARG A 422 5.32 1.57 -32.98
N HIS A 423 4.19 1.06 -33.45
CA HIS A 423 4.26 -0.01 -34.45
C HIS A 423 3.83 0.58 -35.80
N GLY A 424 4.80 0.61 -36.71
CA GLY A 424 4.79 1.31 -37.99
C GLY A 424 6.23 1.72 -38.32
N THR A 425 7.02 0.75 -38.77
CA THR A 425 8.40 0.89 -39.29
C THR A 425 8.42 1.62 -40.65
N PRO A 426 9.57 2.03 -41.25
CA PRO A 426 10.97 1.82 -40.86
C PRO A 426 11.83 3.13 -40.81
N ASP A 427 13.10 2.94 -40.48
CA ASP A 427 14.24 3.87 -40.60
C ASP A 427 14.31 5.06 -39.65
N VAL A 428 15.37 5.03 -38.84
CA VAL A 428 16.34 6.12 -38.58
C VAL A 428 17.06 5.80 -37.26
N ILE A 429 18.33 5.48 -37.41
CA ILE A 429 19.35 5.37 -36.36
C ILE A 429 19.57 6.77 -35.77
N PHE A 430 19.47 6.94 -34.45
CA PHE A 430 20.20 8.02 -33.78
C PHE A 430 20.78 7.56 -32.43
N SER A 431 22.09 7.36 -32.49
CA SER A 431 23.06 7.53 -31.41
C SER A 431 23.11 9.00 -31.00
N LEU A 432 23.24 9.29 -29.71
CA LEU A 432 23.73 10.58 -29.22
C LEU A 432 24.90 10.33 -28.27
N SER A 433 26.08 10.19 -28.87
CA SER A 433 27.34 10.60 -28.26
C SER A 433 27.93 11.69 -29.17
N GLU A 434 27.75 12.97 -28.82
CA GLU A 434 28.58 14.03 -29.38
C GLU A 434 29.88 14.12 -28.56
N GLN A 435 30.90 13.37 -28.99
CA GLN A 435 32.27 13.85 -28.91
C GLN A 435 32.93 13.64 -30.28
N LYS A 436 33.33 14.78 -30.84
CA LYS A 436 34.08 15.01 -32.08
C LYS A 436 35.14 13.93 -32.35
N PHE A 437 35.11 13.34 -33.55
CA PHE A 437 36.30 13.14 -34.40
C PHE A 437 35.83 12.99 -35.85
N ALA A 438 36.38 13.83 -36.72
CA ALA A 438 36.18 13.79 -38.17
C ALA A 438 37.20 12.83 -38.78
N VAL A 439 36.76 11.82 -39.55
CA VAL A 439 37.52 11.23 -40.67
C VAL A 439 36.54 10.68 -41.72
N ASN A 440 36.84 10.99 -42.97
CA ASN A 440 36.16 10.66 -44.24
C ASN A 440 35.50 9.27 -44.35
N LEU A 441 34.29 9.25 -44.90
CA LEU A 441 33.70 8.10 -45.60
C LEU A 441 34.02 8.22 -47.08
N ASP A 442 34.74 7.23 -47.61
CA ASP A 442 34.71 6.93 -49.04
C ASP A 442 34.70 5.41 -49.25
N MET A 443 33.88 4.99 -50.22
CA MET A 443 33.69 3.63 -50.76
C MET A 443 33.01 2.57 -49.87
N ALA A 444 32.16 1.67 -50.34
CA ALA A 444 31.39 1.54 -51.57
C ALA A 444 30.49 0.31 -51.38
N ASN A 445 29.34 0.33 -52.06
CA ASN A 445 28.54 -0.85 -52.43
C ASN A 445 29.40 -2.06 -52.84
N ARG A 446 28.99 -3.26 -52.40
CA ARG A 446 29.21 -4.64 -52.94
C ARG A 446 29.22 -5.61 -51.74
N PHE A 447 28.49 -6.71 -51.64
CA PHE A 447 27.89 -7.65 -52.58
C PHE A 447 26.72 -8.40 -51.91
N SER A 448 25.80 -8.85 -52.76
CA SER A 448 24.83 -9.92 -52.56
C SER A 448 25.46 -11.26 -52.17
N MET A 449 24.86 -11.97 -51.21
CA MET A 449 24.27 -13.32 -51.34
C MET A 449 23.49 -13.67 -50.08
#